data_AF-A0A820K682-F1
#
_entry.id   AF-A0A820K682-F1
#
_cell.length_a   1.000
_cell.length_b   1.000
_cell.length_c   1.000
_cell.angle_alpha   90.00
_cell.angle_beta   90.00
_cell.angle_gamma   90.00
#
_symmetry.space_group_name_H-M   'P 1'
#
loop_
_entity.id
_entity.type
_entity.pdbx_description
1 polymer ?
#
loop_
_entity_poly.entity_id
_entity_poly.type
_entity_poly.pdbx_seq_one_letter_code
_entity_poly.pdbx_strand_id
1 'polypeptide(L)'
;MNTTADGIPMEDPPLLTDITLHEDDLTQEAMTHFSYHTEILHAFETYRRNILENAHLTRIGRHLLFSVIDNLHTNCKKVLNYAAENVELLSGTFPIVGPLTIFGLPRSGTTFLYNLLACDPNCRAPLLTEMSVECVPPIARSDSVKQERRLVATKLARQRREKITGRSDEMVAAHPIHAVEEDYLILRHTGIYIFLSQLMFDCQSDTDDWLNDLMSKDFAYDYHETFLHMLDISSCSWL
;
A
#
# COMPACT_ATOMS: atom_id res chain seq x y z
N MET A 1 -30.56 6.26 -11.77
CA MET A 1 -30.00 5.20 -12.62
C MET A 1 -29.17 5.90 -13.69
N ASN A 2 -27.85 5.75 -13.66
CA ASN A 2 -26.98 6.38 -14.65
C ASN A 2 -26.92 5.50 -15.90
N THR A 3 -27.38 6.04 -17.03
CA THR A 3 -27.26 5.42 -18.36
C THR A 3 -26.08 6.03 -19.11
N THR A 4 -25.42 5.24 -19.96
CA THR A 4 -24.48 5.79 -20.95
C THR A 4 -25.23 6.53 -22.06
N ALA A 5 -24.52 7.27 -22.91
CA ALA A 5 -25.11 8.01 -24.04
C ALA A 5 -25.96 7.14 -24.99
N ASP A 6 -25.79 5.81 -24.95
CA ASP A 6 -26.49 4.83 -25.79
C ASP A 6 -27.63 4.08 -25.06
N GLY A 7 -28.02 4.50 -23.85
CA GLY A 7 -29.18 3.94 -23.15
C GLY A 7 -28.99 2.51 -22.61
N ILE A 8 -27.76 2.00 -22.61
CA ILE A 8 -27.41 0.73 -21.94
C ILE A 8 -27.41 1.00 -20.42
N PRO A 9 -28.15 0.23 -19.62
CA PRO A 9 -27.99 0.28 -18.16
C PRO A 9 -26.53 -0.02 -17.85
N MET A 10 -25.81 0.90 -17.19
CA MET A 10 -24.53 0.50 -16.60
C MET A 10 -24.85 -0.54 -15.53
N GLU A 11 -24.69 -1.80 -15.89
CA GLU A 11 -24.71 -2.89 -14.94
C GLU A 11 -23.51 -2.67 -14.01
N ASP A 12 -23.77 -2.48 -12.72
CA ASP A 12 -22.70 -2.30 -11.75
C ASP A 12 -21.78 -3.53 -11.87
N PRO A 13 -20.45 -3.34 -11.94
CA PRO A 13 -19.54 -4.47 -12.06
C PRO A 13 -19.80 -5.46 -10.93
N PRO A 14 -19.74 -6.77 -11.22
CA PRO A 14 -20.09 -7.79 -10.24
C PRO A 14 -19.23 -7.61 -8.97
N LEU A 15 -19.87 -7.73 -7.81
CA LEU A 15 -19.17 -7.66 -6.53
C LEU A 15 -18.10 -8.76 -6.46
N LEU A 16 -16.89 -8.37 -6.09
CA LEU A 16 -15.79 -9.31 -5.82
C LEU A 16 -16.13 -10.15 -4.58
N THR A 17 -16.51 -11.41 -4.79
CA THR A 17 -16.80 -12.36 -3.70
C THR A 17 -15.63 -13.29 -3.40
N ASP A 18 -14.63 -13.29 -4.26
CA ASP A 18 -13.33 -13.95 -4.16
C ASP A 18 -12.36 -13.25 -5.13
N ILE A 19 -11.06 -13.48 -4.97
CA ILE A 19 -10.00 -13.06 -5.89
C ILE A 19 -9.07 -14.24 -6.12
N THR A 20 -8.34 -14.26 -7.23
CA THR A 20 -7.24 -15.21 -7.39
C THR A 20 -5.93 -14.45 -7.32
N LEU A 21 -5.10 -14.80 -6.34
CA LEU A 21 -3.79 -14.19 -6.17
C LEU A 21 -2.80 -14.94 -7.05
N HIS A 22 -2.52 -14.39 -8.23
CA HIS A 22 -1.53 -14.93 -9.16
C HIS A 22 -0.27 -14.07 -9.17
N GLU A 23 0.86 -14.74 -9.38
CA GLU A 23 2.16 -14.11 -9.64
C GLU A 23 2.42 -13.92 -11.14
N ASP A 24 1.45 -14.22 -12.01
CA ASP A 24 1.60 -14.19 -13.47
C ASP A 24 2.03 -12.82 -14.03
N ASP A 25 1.75 -11.74 -13.31
CA ASP A 25 2.18 -10.38 -13.67
C ASP A 25 3.55 -10.01 -13.11
N LEU A 26 4.17 -10.84 -12.27
CA LEU A 26 5.52 -10.63 -11.75
C LEU A 26 6.54 -11.18 -12.77
N THR A 27 7.54 -10.38 -13.15
CA THR A 27 8.50 -10.81 -14.16
C THR A 27 9.44 -11.87 -13.59
N GLN A 28 9.98 -12.74 -14.45
CA GLN A 28 10.97 -13.74 -14.04
C GLN A 28 12.21 -13.09 -13.41
N GLU A 29 12.58 -11.90 -13.88
CA GLU A 29 13.68 -11.10 -13.31
C GLU A 29 13.35 -10.67 -11.87
N ALA A 30 12.15 -10.12 -11.64
CA ALA A 30 11.69 -9.75 -10.31
C ALA A 30 11.60 -10.95 -9.36
N MET A 31 11.07 -12.09 -9.82
CA MET A 31 11.05 -13.34 -9.03
C MET A 31 12.44 -13.81 -8.64
N THR A 32 13.41 -13.69 -9.55
CA THR A 32 14.80 -14.11 -9.30
C THR A 32 15.51 -13.18 -8.33
N HIS A 33 15.25 -11.87 -8.43
CA HIS A 33 15.93 -10.86 -7.63
C HIS A 33 15.33 -10.70 -6.23
N PHE A 34 14.00 -10.78 -6.10
CA PHE A 34 13.28 -10.54 -4.87
C PHE A 34 12.68 -11.83 -4.32
N SER A 35 13.51 -12.74 -3.81
CA SER A 35 13.06 -14.07 -3.33
C SER A 35 11.93 -14.00 -2.30
N TYR A 36 11.84 -12.89 -1.56
CA TYR A 36 10.82 -12.63 -0.56
C TYR A 36 9.39 -12.43 -1.13
N HIS A 37 9.23 -12.44 -2.46
CA HIS A 37 7.93 -12.33 -3.12
C HIS A 37 6.97 -13.47 -2.71
N THR A 38 7.50 -14.66 -2.42
CA THR A 38 6.69 -15.81 -2.03
C THR A 38 6.04 -15.65 -0.66
N GLU A 39 6.73 -14.99 0.26
CA GLU A 39 6.27 -14.68 1.61
C GLU A 39 5.17 -13.61 1.56
N ILE A 40 5.30 -12.64 0.66
CA ILE A 40 4.26 -11.65 0.38
C ILE A 40 2.99 -12.33 -0.17
N LEU A 41 3.13 -13.23 -1.14
CA LEU A 41 1.99 -14.00 -1.66
C LEU A 41 1.32 -14.80 -0.54
N HIS A 42 2.12 -15.49 0.29
CA HIS A 42 1.62 -16.27 1.42
C HIS A 42 0.87 -15.41 2.44
N ALA A 43 1.35 -14.19 2.71
CA ALA A 43 0.65 -13.21 3.55
C ALA A 43 -0.74 -12.91 2.98
N PHE A 44 -0.84 -12.56 1.70
CA PHE A 44 -2.12 -12.23 1.07
C PHE A 44 -3.07 -13.44 0.97
N GLU A 45 -2.57 -14.64 0.71
CA GLU A 45 -3.39 -15.86 0.73
C GLU A 45 -3.96 -16.15 2.12
N THR A 46 -3.21 -15.83 3.18
CA THR A 46 -3.71 -15.92 4.55
C THR A 46 -4.91 -14.99 4.76
N TYR A 47 -4.84 -13.73 4.32
CA TYR A 47 -6.01 -12.84 4.39
C TYR A 47 -7.18 -13.32 3.52
N ARG A 48 -6.90 -13.76 2.29
CA ARG A 48 -7.92 -14.26 1.37
C ARG A 48 -8.71 -15.40 1.99
N ARG A 49 -8.03 -16.41 2.54
CA ARG A 49 -8.66 -17.56 3.22
C ARG A 49 -9.57 -17.11 4.36
N ASN A 50 -9.05 -16.26 5.25
CA ASN A 50 -9.81 -15.80 6.41
C ASN A 50 -11.03 -14.94 6.01
N ILE A 51 -10.95 -14.14 4.95
CA ILE A 51 -12.12 -13.40 4.42
C ILE A 51 -13.20 -14.36 3.89
N LEU A 52 -12.80 -15.44 3.22
CA LEU A 52 -13.75 -16.42 2.68
C LEU A 52 -14.45 -17.21 3.80
N GLU A 53 -13.69 -17.59 4.82
CA GLU A 53 -14.17 -18.37 5.98
C GLU A 53 -14.99 -17.53 6.96
N ASN A 54 -14.83 -16.21 6.96
CA ASN A 54 -15.58 -15.32 7.83
C ASN A 54 -17.06 -15.25 7.43
N ALA A 55 -17.92 -15.86 8.25
CA ALA A 55 -19.36 -15.91 8.06
C ALA A 55 -20.08 -14.58 8.38
N HIS A 56 -19.42 -13.67 9.10
CA HIS A 56 -19.97 -12.36 9.48
C HIS A 56 -19.81 -11.31 8.39
N LEU A 57 -18.96 -11.56 7.38
CA LEU A 57 -18.78 -10.65 6.26
C LEU A 57 -19.93 -10.76 5.25
N THR A 58 -20.63 -9.64 5.06
CA THR A 58 -21.60 -9.49 3.97
C THR A 58 -20.91 -9.51 2.59
N ARG A 59 -21.68 -9.70 1.51
CA ARG A 59 -21.14 -9.63 0.13
C ARG A 59 -20.42 -8.31 -0.17
N ILE A 60 -20.97 -7.19 0.33
CA ILE A 60 -20.36 -5.87 0.18
C ILE A 60 -19.09 -5.78 1.03
N GLY A 61 -19.09 -6.30 2.26
CA GLY A 61 -17.91 -6.40 3.10
C GLY A 61 -16.77 -7.15 2.40
N ARG A 62 -17.05 -8.35 1.86
CA ARG A 62 -16.08 -9.14 1.08
C ARG A 62 -15.54 -8.36 -0.12
N HIS A 63 -16.42 -7.72 -0.89
CA HIS A 63 -16.00 -6.91 -2.03
C HIS A 63 -15.04 -5.79 -1.63
N LEU A 64 -15.30 -5.10 -0.51
CA LEU A 64 -14.42 -4.03 -0.03
C LEU A 64 -13.06 -4.55 0.40
N LEU A 65 -13.01 -5.67 1.13
CA LEU A 65 -11.75 -6.25 1.58
C LEU A 65 -10.94 -6.83 0.43
N PHE A 66 -11.58 -7.55 -0.49
CA PHE A 66 -10.91 -8.10 -1.67
C PHE A 66 -10.40 -7.00 -2.61
N SER A 67 -11.17 -5.93 -2.82
CA SER A 67 -10.71 -4.77 -3.61
C SER A 67 -9.46 -4.13 -2.99
N VAL A 68 -9.32 -4.20 -1.67
CA VAL A 68 -8.15 -3.66 -0.96
C VAL A 68 -6.95 -4.58 -1.10
N ILE A 69 -7.11 -5.88 -0.86
CA ILE A 69 -6.04 -6.88 -1.00
C ILE A 69 -5.51 -6.92 -2.42
N ASP A 70 -6.41 -7.00 -3.40
CA ASP A 70 -6.06 -7.06 -4.82
C ASP A 70 -5.25 -5.82 -5.24
N ASN A 71 -5.67 -4.63 -4.79
CA ASN A 71 -4.95 -3.39 -5.05
C ASN A 71 -3.55 -3.38 -4.43
N LEU A 72 -3.43 -3.78 -3.15
CA LEU A 72 -2.14 -3.81 -2.44
C LEU A 72 -1.18 -4.82 -3.08
N HIS A 73 -1.64 -6.02 -3.37
CA HIS A 73 -0.83 -7.05 -4.01
C HIS A 73 -0.42 -6.63 -5.43
N THR A 74 -1.34 -6.03 -6.20
CA THR A 74 -1.03 -5.48 -7.52
C THR A 74 0.02 -4.37 -7.46
N ASN A 75 -0.09 -3.45 -6.50
CA ASN A 75 0.90 -2.39 -6.31
C ASN A 75 2.27 -2.98 -5.93
N CYS A 76 2.29 -4.00 -5.07
CA CYS A 76 3.51 -4.72 -4.72
C CYS A 76 4.21 -5.29 -5.96
N LYS A 77 3.48 -6.06 -6.78
CA LYS A 77 4.02 -6.64 -8.04
C LYS A 77 4.58 -5.56 -8.97
N LYS A 78 3.87 -4.43 -9.12
CA LYS A 78 4.32 -3.31 -9.95
C LYS A 78 5.63 -2.68 -9.44
N VAL A 79 5.78 -2.54 -8.12
CA VAL A 79 7.02 -2.04 -7.50
C VAL A 79 8.16 -3.02 -7.75
N LEU A 80 7.95 -4.31 -7.51
CA LEU A 80 8.99 -5.33 -7.70
C LEU A 80 9.45 -5.42 -9.15
N ASN A 81 8.52 -5.40 -10.11
CA ASN A 81 8.86 -5.39 -11.53
C ASN A 81 9.67 -4.14 -11.90
N TYR A 82 9.20 -2.96 -11.47
CA TYR A 82 9.91 -1.71 -11.74
C TYR A 82 11.32 -1.72 -11.13
N ALA A 83 11.45 -2.20 -9.90
CA ALA A 83 12.73 -2.29 -9.21
C ALA A 83 13.70 -3.26 -9.92
N ALA A 84 13.20 -4.41 -10.38
CA ALA A 84 13.98 -5.37 -11.15
C ALA A 84 14.50 -4.76 -12.47
N GLU A 85 13.61 -4.10 -13.23
CA GLU A 85 13.95 -3.43 -14.49
C GLU A 85 14.96 -2.28 -14.31
N ASN A 86 15.14 -1.77 -13.08
CA ASN A 86 16.00 -0.64 -12.76
C ASN A 86 17.08 -1.01 -11.72
N VAL A 87 17.46 -2.29 -11.62
CA VAL A 87 18.38 -2.79 -10.60
C VAL A 87 19.75 -2.10 -10.61
N GLU A 88 20.25 -1.71 -11.80
CA GLU A 88 21.52 -0.99 -11.93
C GLU A 88 21.43 0.42 -11.34
N LEU A 89 20.28 1.09 -11.49
CA LEU A 89 20.03 2.40 -10.88
C LEU A 89 19.89 2.27 -9.36
N LEU A 90 19.20 1.23 -8.88
CA LEU A 90 19.11 0.93 -7.45
C LEU A 90 20.48 0.64 -6.85
N SER A 91 21.31 -0.15 -7.52
CA SER A 91 22.69 -0.46 -7.09
C SER A 91 23.60 0.78 -7.10
N GLY A 92 23.29 1.76 -7.96
CA GLY A 92 23.97 3.05 -8.03
C GLY A 92 23.42 4.11 -7.07
N THR A 93 22.30 3.86 -6.37
CA THR A 93 21.84 4.76 -5.30
C THR A 93 22.77 4.70 -4.10
N PHE A 94 22.90 5.83 -3.39
CA PHE A 94 23.64 5.82 -2.13
C PHE A 94 22.94 4.89 -1.14
N PRO A 95 23.68 4.09 -0.36
CA PRO A 95 23.07 3.27 0.67
C PRO A 95 22.25 4.15 1.62
N ILE A 96 21.12 3.65 2.09
CA ILE A 96 20.34 4.31 3.15
C ILE A 96 21.14 4.22 4.46
N VAL A 97 22.01 5.20 4.69
CA VAL A 97 22.88 5.24 5.88
C VAL A 97 22.19 5.95 7.03
N GLY A 98 21.96 5.23 8.13
CA GLY A 98 21.45 5.79 9.38
C GLY A 98 20.02 6.33 9.29
N PRO A 99 19.03 5.53 8.82
CA PRO A 99 17.64 5.97 8.81
C PRO A 99 17.17 6.27 10.24
N LEU A 100 16.46 7.39 10.42
CA LEU A 100 15.79 7.70 11.67
C LEU A 100 14.38 7.11 11.64
N THR A 101 14.19 5.99 12.34
CA THR A 101 12.89 5.35 12.44
C THR A 101 12.17 5.75 13.72
N ILE A 102 10.90 6.14 13.60
CA ILE A 102 10.04 6.51 14.73
C ILE A 102 9.07 5.35 14.99
N PHE A 103 9.12 4.82 16.21
CA PHE A 103 8.17 3.81 16.70
C PHE A 103 7.48 4.31 17.97
N GLY A 104 6.25 3.87 18.18
CA GLY A 104 5.51 4.17 19.41
C GLY A 104 4.09 3.66 19.34
N LEU A 105 3.41 3.68 20.48
CA LEU A 105 2.00 3.31 20.55
C LEU A 105 1.14 4.33 19.78
N PRO A 106 0.00 3.91 19.21
CA PRO A 106 -0.98 4.84 18.69
C PRO A 106 -1.31 5.91 19.74
N ARG A 107 -1.46 7.17 19.30
CA ARG A 107 -1.79 8.32 20.16
C ARG A 107 -0.68 8.78 21.13
N SER A 108 0.58 8.41 20.88
CA SER A 108 1.75 8.90 21.65
C SER A 108 2.44 10.14 21.05
N GLY A 109 1.88 10.73 19.98
CA GLY A 109 2.45 11.90 19.32
C GLY A 109 3.49 11.60 18.23
N THR A 110 3.70 10.33 17.89
CA THR A 110 4.61 9.88 16.82
C THR A 110 4.28 10.51 15.46
N THR A 111 3.00 10.59 15.08
CA THR A 111 2.56 11.22 13.82
C THR A 111 2.96 12.71 13.76
N PHE A 112 2.86 13.43 14.88
CA PHE A 112 3.28 14.83 14.96
C PHE A 112 4.80 14.96 14.82
N LEU A 113 5.56 14.14 15.54
CA LEU A 113 7.02 14.12 15.45
C LEU A 113 7.50 13.77 14.03
N TYR A 114 6.90 12.76 13.41
CA TYR A 114 7.22 12.32 12.06
C TYR A 114 7.00 13.45 11.04
N ASN A 115 5.83 14.10 11.09
CA ASN A 115 5.54 15.25 10.23
C ASN A 115 6.47 16.45 10.49
N LEU A 116 6.85 16.69 11.75
CA LEU A 116 7.79 17.76 12.11
C LEU A 116 9.18 17.54 11.50
N LEU A 117 9.72 16.32 11.61
CA LEU A 117 11.02 15.98 11.04
C LEU A 117 11.00 15.96 9.52
N ALA A 118 9.89 15.54 8.91
CA ALA A 118 9.71 15.57 7.47
C ALA A 118 9.69 17.01 6.88
N CYS A 119 9.59 18.05 7.72
CA CYS A 119 9.74 19.44 7.27
C CYS A 119 11.20 19.85 7.03
N ASP A 120 12.19 19.09 7.52
CA ASP A 120 13.60 19.35 7.23
C ASP A 120 13.88 19.01 5.75
N PRO A 121 14.40 19.94 4.93
CA PRO A 121 14.71 19.67 3.53
C PRO A 121 15.79 18.59 3.34
N ASN A 122 16.58 18.27 4.37
CA ASN A 122 17.57 17.18 4.35
C ASN A 122 16.97 15.83 4.73
N CYS A 123 15.71 15.79 5.17
CA CYS A 123 14.99 14.55 5.46
C CYS A 123 14.08 14.16 4.28
N ARG A 124 14.03 12.86 3.98
CA ARG A 124 13.18 12.32 2.92
C ARG A 124 12.16 11.32 3.46
N ALA A 125 11.03 11.81 3.96
CA ALA A 125 9.88 10.96 4.31
C ALA A 125 9.04 10.60 3.06
N PRO A 126 8.58 9.36 2.90
CA PRO A 126 7.61 9.00 1.86
C PRO A 126 6.31 9.82 1.91
N LEU A 127 5.81 10.23 0.76
CA LEU A 127 4.52 10.92 0.63
C LEU A 127 3.39 9.90 0.48
N LEU A 128 2.20 10.25 0.98
CA LEU A 128 0.98 9.45 0.77
C LEU A 128 0.77 9.13 -0.72
N THR A 129 1.00 10.11 -1.59
CA THR A 129 0.85 9.94 -3.05
C THR A 129 1.85 8.92 -3.60
N GLU A 130 3.08 8.87 -3.08
CA GLU A 130 4.11 7.89 -3.46
C GLU A 130 3.72 6.47 -3.05
N MET A 131 3.01 6.30 -1.92
CA MET A 131 2.68 5.00 -1.33
C MET A 131 1.30 4.44 -1.73
N SER A 132 0.47 5.18 -2.46
CA SER A 132 -0.95 4.81 -2.63
C SER A 132 -1.39 4.54 -4.07
N VAL A 133 -1.40 5.58 -4.92
CA VAL A 133 -1.92 5.52 -6.28
C VAL A 133 -0.76 5.74 -7.23
N GLU A 134 -0.59 4.82 -8.19
CA GLU A 134 0.49 4.89 -9.18
C GLU A 134 1.88 4.98 -8.53
N CYS A 135 2.19 4.09 -7.59
CA CYS A 135 3.46 4.10 -6.86
C CYS A 135 4.69 4.07 -7.80
N VAL A 136 4.53 3.49 -8.98
CA VAL A 136 5.53 3.44 -10.06
C VAL A 136 5.04 4.10 -11.36
N PRO A 137 5.94 4.74 -12.13
CA PRO A 137 7.32 5.07 -11.75
C PRO A 137 7.36 6.13 -10.63
N PRO A 138 8.44 6.20 -9.83
CA PRO A 138 8.62 7.28 -8.86
C PRO A 138 8.72 8.62 -9.60
N ILE A 139 8.14 9.68 -9.04
CA ILE A 139 8.14 11.02 -9.64
C ILE A 139 9.11 11.88 -8.85
N ALA A 140 10.04 12.54 -9.54
CA ALA A 140 10.95 13.50 -8.92
C ALA A 140 10.16 14.59 -8.17
N ARG A 141 10.59 14.96 -6.96
CA ARG A 141 9.91 16.03 -6.18
C ARG A 141 9.91 17.38 -6.90
N SER A 142 10.87 17.60 -7.80
CA SER A 142 10.97 18.79 -8.66
C SER A 142 9.92 18.83 -9.78
N ASP A 143 9.35 17.69 -10.19
CA ASP A 143 8.34 17.60 -11.26
C ASP A 143 6.94 17.94 -10.72
N SER A 144 6.71 19.22 -10.45
CA SER A 144 5.45 19.74 -9.87
C SER A 144 4.20 19.33 -10.66
N VAL A 145 4.27 19.26 -11.99
CA VAL A 145 3.12 18.93 -12.84
C VAL A 145 2.69 17.48 -12.63
N LYS A 146 3.64 16.52 -12.63
CA LYS A 146 3.29 15.12 -12.39
C LYS A 146 2.89 14.88 -10.93
N GLN A 147 3.52 15.57 -9.98
CA GLN A 147 3.13 15.52 -8.56
C GLN A 147 1.70 16.00 -8.35
N GLU A 148 1.29 17.11 -8.97
CA GLU A 148 -0.08 17.62 -8.89
C GLU A 148 -1.09 16.64 -9.50
N ARG A 149 -0.77 16.05 -10.66
CA ARG A 149 -1.62 15.02 -11.27
C ARG A 149 -1.83 13.82 -10.35
N ARG A 150 -0.76 13.29 -9.75
CA ARG A 150 -0.85 12.18 -8.80
C ARG A 150 -1.66 12.56 -7.57
N LEU A 151 -1.46 13.76 -7.02
CA LEU A 151 -2.25 14.27 -5.89
C LEU A 151 -3.76 14.32 -6.21
N VAL A 152 -4.14 14.78 -7.40
CA VAL A 152 -5.54 14.80 -7.84
C VAL A 152 -6.09 13.38 -7.96
N ALA A 153 -5.33 12.45 -8.56
CA ALA A 153 -5.72 11.05 -8.67
C ALA A 153 -5.91 10.38 -7.30
N THR A 154 -4.98 10.58 -6.36
CA THR A 154 -5.07 10.09 -4.98
C THR A 154 -6.31 10.65 -4.26
N LYS A 155 -6.57 11.96 -4.39
CA LYS A 155 -7.78 12.59 -3.82
C LYS A 155 -9.07 11.98 -4.38
N LEU A 156 -9.13 11.77 -5.70
CA LEU A 156 -10.31 11.19 -6.35
C LEU A 156 -10.54 9.73 -5.93
N ALA A 157 -9.48 8.92 -5.88
CA ALA A 157 -9.55 7.54 -5.42
C ALA A 157 -10.04 7.45 -3.97
N ARG A 158 -9.55 8.35 -3.12
CA ARG A 158 -10.00 8.48 -1.73
C ARG A 158 -11.48 8.86 -1.63
N GLN A 159 -11.92 9.91 -2.33
CA GLN A 159 -13.32 10.35 -2.32
C GLN A 159 -14.29 9.26 -2.78
N ARG A 160 -13.90 8.47 -3.79
CA ARG A 160 -14.68 7.30 -4.24
C ARG A 160 -14.81 6.27 -3.12
N ARG A 161 -13.69 5.94 -2.45
CA ARG A 161 -13.68 4.99 -1.33
C ARG A 161 -14.54 5.48 -0.16
N GLU A 162 -14.46 6.76 0.19
CA GLU A 162 -15.25 7.37 1.26
C GLU A 162 -16.75 7.30 0.97
N LYS A 163 -17.17 7.56 -0.28
CA LYS A 163 -18.57 7.44 -0.69
C LYS A 163 -19.10 6.01 -0.55
N ILE A 164 -18.28 5.01 -0.90
CA ILE A 164 -18.67 3.60 -0.82
C ILE A 164 -18.72 3.13 0.64
N THR A 165 -17.76 3.55 1.45
CA THR A 165 -17.64 3.11 2.86
C THR A 165 -18.53 3.89 3.81
N GLY A 166 -19.10 5.03 3.39
CA GLY A 166 -20.00 5.84 4.20
C GLY A 166 -19.34 6.43 5.44
N ARG A 167 -18.04 6.76 5.39
CA ARG A 167 -17.31 7.30 6.55
C ARG A 167 -17.99 8.60 7.03
N SER A 168 -18.29 8.68 8.32
CA SER A 168 -18.79 9.92 8.93
C SER A 168 -17.70 10.99 8.99
N ASP A 169 -18.11 12.26 9.01
CA ASP A 169 -17.19 13.40 9.16
C ASP A 169 -16.36 13.28 10.46
N GLU A 170 -16.95 12.76 11.53
CA GLU A 170 -16.28 12.48 12.80
C GLU A 170 -15.13 11.47 12.64
N MET A 171 -15.33 10.41 11.85
CA MET A 171 -14.31 9.40 11.59
C MET A 171 -13.20 9.90 10.64
N VAL A 172 -13.50 10.89 9.80
CA VAL A 172 -12.48 11.61 9.00
C VAL A 172 -11.68 12.55 9.89
N ALA A 173 -12.34 13.26 10.81
CA ALA A 173 -11.69 14.18 11.74
C ALA A 173 -10.79 13.47 12.78
N ALA A 174 -11.15 12.24 13.18
CA ALA A 174 -10.38 11.46 14.15
C ALA A 174 -9.03 10.94 13.60
N HIS A 175 -8.92 10.80 12.27
CA HIS A 175 -7.69 10.36 11.60
C HIS A 175 -7.42 11.24 10.37
N PRO A 176 -7.01 12.50 10.58
CA PRO A 176 -6.67 13.39 9.46
C PRO A 176 -5.54 12.76 8.66
N ILE A 177 -5.72 12.71 7.34
CA ILE A 177 -4.71 12.22 6.43
C ILE A 177 -3.78 13.37 6.06
N HIS A 178 -2.49 13.17 6.27
CA HIS A 178 -1.44 14.14 6.00
C HIS A 178 -0.77 13.88 4.63
N ALA A 179 0.02 14.84 4.15
CA ALA A 179 0.80 14.64 2.91
C ALA A 179 1.93 13.63 3.10
N VAL A 180 2.54 13.68 4.29
CA VAL A 180 3.51 12.72 4.80
C VAL A 180 2.77 11.78 5.74
N GLU A 181 2.84 10.48 5.46
CA GLU A 181 2.11 9.43 6.18
C GLU A 181 3.05 8.34 6.65
N GLU A 182 2.60 7.54 7.60
CA GLU A 182 3.41 6.47 8.19
C GLU A 182 3.83 5.43 7.14
N ASP A 183 5.09 5.01 7.18
CA ASP A 183 5.68 3.95 6.35
C ASP A 183 4.92 2.62 6.45
N TYR A 184 4.05 2.46 7.45
CA TYR A 184 3.03 1.43 7.52
C TYR A 184 2.24 1.26 6.20
N LEU A 185 2.00 2.34 5.45
CA LEU A 185 1.35 2.25 4.13
C LEU A 185 2.17 1.45 3.11
N ILE A 186 3.50 1.50 3.18
CA ILE A 186 4.40 0.66 2.36
C ILE A 186 4.31 -0.78 2.82
N LEU A 187 4.35 -1.02 4.14
CA LEU A 187 4.27 -2.38 4.70
C LEU A 187 2.95 -3.08 4.35
N ARG A 188 1.87 -2.33 4.13
CA ARG A 188 0.61 -2.92 3.65
C ARG A 188 0.71 -3.57 2.27
N HIS A 189 1.66 -3.16 1.43
CA HIS A 189 1.92 -3.82 0.14
C HIS A 189 2.41 -5.25 0.32
N THR A 190 2.95 -5.61 1.47
CA THR A 190 3.47 -6.95 1.76
C THR A 190 2.47 -7.83 2.51
N GLY A 191 1.25 -7.35 2.71
CA GLY A 191 0.23 -8.00 3.51
C GLY A 191 0.28 -7.65 5.01
N ILE A 192 1.20 -6.80 5.48
CA ILE A 192 1.18 -6.33 6.87
C ILE A 192 0.06 -5.30 7.05
N TYR A 193 -1.15 -5.80 7.32
CA TYR A 193 -2.36 -4.99 7.44
C TYR A 193 -3.07 -5.18 8.79
N ILE A 194 -2.49 -4.61 9.84
CA ILE A 194 -3.02 -4.70 11.21
C ILE A 194 -4.48 -4.24 11.36
N PHE A 195 -4.93 -3.18 10.68
CA PHE A 195 -6.34 -2.77 10.80
C PHE A 195 -7.31 -3.74 10.11
N LEU A 196 -6.84 -4.48 9.10
CA LEU A 196 -7.69 -5.48 8.44
C LEU A 196 -7.92 -6.68 9.36
N SER A 197 -6.88 -7.11 10.11
CA SER A 197 -7.04 -8.15 11.12
C SER A 197 -7.99 -7.69 12.24
N GLN A 198 -7.92 -6.43 12.65
CA GLN A 198 -8.87 -5.81 13.59
C GLN A 198 -10.30 -5.64 13.06
N LEU A 199 -10.56 -5.82 11.77
CA LEU A 199 -11.94 -5.89 11.26
C LEU A 199 -12.50 -7.31 11.29
N MET A 200 -11.68 -8.29 11.69
CA MET A 200 -11.99 -9.72 11.71
C MET A 200 -12.05 -10.30 13.14
N PHE A 201 -12.22 -9.44 14.17
CA PHE A 201 -12.11 -9.73 15.62
C PHE A 201 -12.83 -10.98 16.16
N ASP A 202 -13.87 -11.48 15.49
CA ASP A 202 -14.65 -12.63 15.96
C ASP A 202 -14.08 -13.99 15.48
N CYS A 203 -13.09 -14.00 14.60
CA CYS A 203 -12.31 -15.21 14.32
C CYS A 203 -10.92 -15.09 14.96
N GLN A 204 -10.59 -16.03 15.85
CA GLN A 204 -9.18 -16.41 16.09
C GLN A 204 -8.64 -16.93 14.76
N SER A 205 -8.26 -15.99 13.90
CA SER A 205 -7.92 -16.24 12.51
C SER A 205 -6.47 -16.67 12.43
N ASP A 206 -6.17 -17.56 11.48
CA ASP A 206 -4.79 -17.81 11.05
C ASP A 206 -4.06 -16.49 10.74
N THR A 207 -4.78 -15.44 10.35
CA THR A 207 -4.26 -14.07 10.15
C THR A 207 -3.71 -13.45 11.44
N ASP A 208 -4.41 -13.55 12.57
CA ASP A 208 -3.92 -12.99 13.84
C ASP A 208 -2.73 -13.78 14.36
N ASP A 209 -2.77 -15.12 14.29
CA ASP A 209 -1.63 -15.96 14.65
C ASP A 209 -0.41 -15.65 13.75
N TRP A 210 -0.63 -15.54 12.45
CA TRP A 210 0.42 -15.17 11.50
C TRP A 210 0.97 -13.76 11.74
N LEU A 211 0.12 -12.77 12.01
CA LEU A 211 0.54 -11.39 12.22
C LEU A 211 1.32 -11.24 13.54
N ASN A 212 0.90 -11.95 14.59
CA ASN A 212 1.54 -11.92 15.89
C ASN A 212 2.76 -12.86 16.00
N ASP A 213 2.96 -13.77 15.03
CA ASP A 213 4.21 -14.52 14.92
C ASP A 213 5.35 -13.54 14.60
N LEU A 214 6.18 -13.30 15.60
CA LEU A 214 7.33 -12.41 15.53
C LEU A 214 8.45 -12.98 14.66
N MET A 215 8.39 -14.27 14.32
CA MET A 215 9.34 -14.90 13.41
C MET A 215 8.93 -14.58 11.97
N SER A 216 9.93 -14.32 11.12
CA SER A 216 9.74 -14.24 9.66
C SER A 216 8.93 -13.05 9.15
N LYS A 217 9.20 -11.83 9.67
CA LYS A 217 8.66 -10.57 9.12
C LYS A 217 9.70 -9.72 8.38
N ASP A 218 10.93 -10.23 8.24
CA ASP A 218 12.05 -9.55 7.59
C ASP A 218 11.72 -9.18 6.14
N PHE A 219 10.99 -10.06 5.42
CA PHE A 219 10.51 -9.81 4.06
C PHE A 219 9.78 -8.47 3.89
N ALA A 220 9.05 -8.02 4.92
CA ALA A 220 8.30 -6.78 4.86
C ALA A 220 9.24 -5.56 4.90
N TYR A 221 10.35 -5.69 5.62
CA TYR A 221 11.39 -4.66 5.70
C TYR A 221 12.36 -4.72 4.52
N ASP A 222 12.63 -5.91 3.96
CA ASP A 222 13.37 -6.06 2.70
C ASP A 222 12.64 -5.35 1.54
N TYR A 223 11.32 -5.53 1.48
CA TYR A 223 10.46 -4.77 0.55
C TYR A 223 10.45 -3.28 0.86
N HIS A 224 10.40 -2.89 2.13
CA HIS A 224 10.44 -1.48 2.54
C HIS A 224 11.73 -0.80 2.08
N GLU A 225 12.89 -1.44 2.28
CA GLU A 225 14.18 -0.96 1.79
C GLU A 225 14.19 -0.84 0.26
N THR A 226 13.67 -1.85 -0.44
CA THR A 226 13.52 -1.81 -1.91
C THR A 226 12.68 -0.62 -2.36
N PHE A 227 11.56 -0.36 -1.67
CA PHE A 227 10.67 0.75 -1.96
C PHE A 227 11.37 2.10 -1.72
N LEU A 228 12.14 2.23 -0.63
CA LEU A 228 12.88 3.46 -0.33
C LEU A 228 13.97 3.75 -1.36
N HIS A 229 14.78 2.74 -1.74
CA HIS A 229 15.77 2.91 -2.81
C HIS A 229 15.12 3.34 -4.14
N MET A 230 13.96 2.77 -4.47
CA MET A 230 13.18 3.18 -5.65
C MET A 230 12.78 4.66 -5.59
N LEU A 231 12.35 5.16 -4.43
CA LEU A 231 12.01 6.57 -4.25
C LEU A 231 13.22 7.50 -4.41
N ASP A 232 14.42 7.04 -4.02
CA ASP A 232 15.64 7.83 -4.11
C ASP A 232 16.17 7.99 -5.55
N ILE A 233 15.91 7.04 -6.45
CA ILE A 233 16.21 7.19 -7.89
C ILE A 233 15.64 8.51 -8.43
N SER A 234 14.40 8.84 -8.05
CA SER A 234 13.72 10.05 -8.52
C SER A 234 14.28 11.35 -7.93
N SER A 235 15.07 11.26 -6.87
CA SER A 235 15.70 12.40 -6.20
C SER A 235 17.07 12.74 -6.81
N CYS A 236 17.69 11.79 -7.54
CA CYS A 236 18.99 11.91 -8.17
C CYS A 236 18.99 12.59 -9.55
N SER A 237 17.92 13.27 -9.96
CA SER A 237 17.83 13.95 -11.28
C SER A 237 18.68 15.24 -11.39
N TRP A 238 19.87 15.27 -10.78
CA TRP A 238 20.90 16.32 -10.88
C TRP A 238 22.25 15.75 -11.35
N LEU A 239 22.22 14.76 -12.23
CA LEU A 239 23.32 14.40 -13.14
C LEU A 239 22.77 14.38 -14.57
#